data_AF-A0A1H8YLI3-F1
#
_entry.id   AF-A0A1H8YLI3-F1
#
_cell.length_a   1.000
_cell.length_b   1.000
_cell.length_c   1.000
_cell.angle_alpha   90.00
_cell.angle_beta   90.00
_cell.angle_gamma   90.00
#
_symmetry.space_group_name_H-M   'P 1'
#
loop_
_entity.id
_entity.type
_entity.pdbx_description
1 polymer ?
#
loop_
_entity_poly.entity_id
_entity_poly.type
_entity_poly.pdbx_seq_one_letter_code
_entity_poly.pdbx_strand_id
1 'polypeptide(L)'
;MGGPAPERPDRPGRDRVRPGAQPRVRRRAGGAGPVPPRRARTGLGFAAPQYTALAENLASNGYLVAGVTPTYSANLTVLNGQTRSATEAGNPKSFDSADLHAGQAQADGDRLVGVWAADDRFAAAQLAALDTAGRFAGHVDAAKTVYLGHSFGGAAALEACRTDPRCAGAADLDGTQYGAVVHSGLGKPMLLIAGGNSCVTGTCRPQSADDKSSLATARALLSAGTGPAWCYQLDGAEHFDFSDYGAYYFAAPLRSQLALGPIDGDTALTVTGAYLTAFADHVTRGGPETLLDDPRSPYPGIEVQRTGH
;
A
#
# COMPACT_ATOMS: atom_id res chain seq x y z
N MET A 1 59.58 25.62 -33.93
CA MET A 1 58.73 25.25 -35.07
C MET A 1 58.33 23.80 -34.84
N GLY A 2 57.27 23.53 -34.07
CA GLY A 2 55.94 23.20 -34.60
C GLY A 2 55.89 21.71 -34.98
N GLY A 3 55.05 20.84 -34.45
CA GLY A 3 53.79 21.01 -33.72
C GLY A 3 53.45 19.82 -32.80
N PRO A 4 52.24 19.83 -32.22
CA PRO A 4 51.85 18.99 -31.09
C PRO A 4 51.41 17.57 -31.47
N ALA A 5 51.50 16.66 -30.50
CA ALA A 5 50.99 15.30 -30.56
C ALA A 5 49.45 15.27 -30.70
N PRO A 6 48.86 14.28 -31.40
CA PRO A 6 47.42 14.19 -31.59
C PRO A 6 46.70 13.81 -30.29
N GLU A 7 45.69 14.61 -29.95
CA GLU A 7 44.75 14.41 -28.85
C GLU A 7 43.92 13.13 -29.03
N ARG A 8 43.70 12.43 -27.92
CA ARG A 8 42.76 11.30 -27.83
C ARG A 8 41.33 11.83 -27.80
N PRO A 9 40.35 11.17 -28.44
CA PRO A 9 38.97 11.61 -28.42
C PRO A 9 38.36 11.47 -27.02
N ASP A 10 37.73 12.56 -26.59
CA ASP A 10 36.97 12.71 -25.37
C ASP A 10 35.83 11.70 -25.26
N ARG A 11 35.67 11.14 -24.04
CA ARG A 11 34.51 10.36 -23.65
C ARG A 11 33.34 11.32 -23.38
N PRO A 12 32.14 11.13 -23.95
CA PRO A 12 31.01 11.97 -23.62
C PRO A 12 30.62 11.79 -22.15
N GLY A 13 30.53 12.93 -21.46
CA GLY A 13 30.19 13.05 -20.06
C GLY A 13 28.79 12.54 -19.75
N ARG A 14 28.65 12.03 -18.52
CA ARG A 14 27.38 11.64 -17.92
C ARG A 14 26.49 12.88 -17.79
N ASP A 15 25.43 12.94 -18.58
CA ASP A 15 24.33 13.87 -18.36
C ASP A 15 23.68 13.57 -17.01
N ARG A 16 23.94 14.46 -16.05
CA ARG A 16 23.22 14.51 -14.77
C ARG A 16 21.85 15.14 -15.03
N VAL A 17 20.82 14.31 -15.08
CA VAL A 17 19.42 14.74 -15.01
C VAL A 17 19.23 15.50 -13.69
N ARG A 18 18.82 16.78 -13.79
CA ARG A 18 18.41 17.59 -12.64
C ARG A 18 16.95 17.25 -12.32
N PRO A 19 16.59 16.90 -11.07
CA PRO A 19 15.19 16.76 -10.68
C PRO A 19 14.49 18.12 -10.75
N GLY A 20 13.30 18.14 -11.36
CA GLY A 20 12.41 19.29 -11.44
C GLY A 20 12.03 19.80 -10.05
N ALA A 21 12.04 21.12 -9.90
CA ALA A 21 11.72 21.82 -8.67
C ALA A 21 10.22 21.75 -8.37
N GLN A 22 9.86 21.13 -7.23
CA GLN A 22 8.54 21.32 -6.61
C GLN A 22 8.39 22.76 -6.10
N PRO A 23 7.16 23.33 -6.03
CA PRO A 23 6.93 24.63 -5.42
C PRO A 23 7.26 24.55 -3.92
N ARG A 24 8.30 25.28 -3.49
CA ARG A 24 8.71 25.37 -2.08
C ARG A 24 7.65 26.09 -1.26
N VAL A 25 6.86 25.35 -0.48
CA VAL A 25 6.17 25.90 0.68
C VAL A 25 7.24 26.29 1.71
N ARG A 26 7.35 27.58 2.03
CA ARG A 26 8.30 28.10 3.03
C ARG A 26 7.95 27.56 4.42
N ARG A 27 8.66 26.54 4.91
CA ARG A 27 8.72 26.23 6.34
C ARG A 27 9.50 27.33 7.06
N ARG A 28 8.89 27.94 8.09
CA ARG A 28 9.60 28.79 9.06
C ARG A 28 10.68 27.94 9.75
N ALA A 29 11.90 28.47 9.81
CA ALA A 29 12.95 27.93 10.66
C ALA A 29 12.59 28.17 12.14
N GLY A 30 12.54 27.11 12.94
CA GLY A 30 12.32 27.20 14.37
C GLY A 30 12.60 25.88 15.07
N GLY A 31 13.67 25.87 15.88
CA GLY A 31 13.89 25.00 17.05
C GLY A 31 14.02 23.49 16.82
N ALA A 32 15.12 22.91 17.30
CA ALA A 32 15.20 21.48 17.60
C ALA A 32 14.23 21.15 18.76
N GLY A 33 12.95 21.00 18.44
CA GLY A 33 11.95 20.43 19.33
C GLY A 33 12.08 18.90 19.39
N PRO A 34 11.50 18.25 20.41
CA PRO A 34 11.51 16.80 20.53
C PRO A 34 10.97 16.15 19.25
N VAL A 35 11.72 15.20 18.71
CA VAL A 35 11.32 14.40 17.54
C VAL A 35 10.01 13.70 17.91
N PRO A 36 8.90 13.92 17.18
CA PRO A 36 7.65 13.25 17.48
C PRO A 36 7.81 11.73 17.39
N PRO A 37 7.09 10.94 18.21
CA PRO A 37 7.18 9.49 18.17
C PRO A 37 6.79 8.96 16.78
N ARG A 38 7.62 8.04 16.27
CA ARG A 38 7.44 7.31 15.02
C ARG A 38 6.44 6.17 15.19
N ARG A 39 5.42 6.06 14.33
CA ARG A 39 4.31 5.12 14.52
C ARG A 39 4.43 3.86 13.67
N ALA A 40 4.02 2.71 14.22
CA ALA A 40 4.15 1.41 13.59
C ALA A 40 3.13 1.18 12.45
N ARG A 41 3.59 0.61 11.33
CA ARG A 41 2.78 0.23 10.17
C ARG A 41 3.23 -1.11 9.59
N THR A 42 2.29 -1.96 9.19
CA THR A 42 2.57 -3.27 8.55
C THR A 42 1.69 -3.55 7.33
N GLY A 43 2.21 -4.43 6.48
CA GLY A 43 1.55 -5.11 5.37
C GLY A 43 1.81 -4.45 4.01
N LEU A 44 2.23 -5.22 2.99
CA LEU A 44 2.13 -4.92 1.54
C LEU A 44 2.23 -6.25 0.76
N GLY A 45 1.31 -6.51 -0.19
CA GLY A 45 1.03 -7.84 -0.75
C GLY A 45 1.89 -8.24 -1.94
N PHE A 46 3.20 -8.33 -1.72
CA PHE A 46 4.20 -9.12 -2.44
C PHE A 46 5.40 -9.23 -1.46
N ALA A 47 6.65 -9.42 -1.91
CA ALA A 47 7.77 -9.27 -0.99
C ALA A 47 7.89 -7.79 -0.57
N ALA A 48 8.16 -7.55 0.71
CA ALA A 48 8.30 -6.21 1.29
C ALA A 48 9.18 -5.23 0.47
N PRO A 49 10.29 -5.65 -0.17
CA PRO A 49 11.13 -4.73 -0.95
C PRO A 49 10.47 -4.14 -2.22
N GLN A 50 9.32 -4.66 -2.66
CA GLN A 50 8.62 -4.19 -3.88
C GLN A 50 7.74 -2.97 -3.64
N TYR A 51 7.88 -2.34 -2.48
CA TYR A 51 7.08 -1.20 -2.08
C TYR A 51 7.88 -0.17 -1.27
N THR A 52 9.17 -0.09 -1.58
CA THR A 52 10.11 0.81 -0.93
C THR A 52 9.69 2.26 -1.13
N ALA A 53 9.14 2.64 -2.29
CA ALA A 53 8.70 4.01 -2.53
C ALA A 53 7.62 4.47 -1.54
N LEU A 54 6.61 3.63 -1.29
CA LEU A 54 5.55 3.92 -0.32
C LEU A 54 6.09 3.88 1.11
N ALA A 55 6.92 2.89 1.45
CA ALA A 55 7.53 2.76 2.77
C ALA A 55 8.41 3.97 3.13
N GLU A 56 9.26 4.42 2.21
CA GLU A 56 10.11 5.59 2.38
C GLU A 56 9.30 6.89 2.46
N ASN A 57 8.25 7.03 1.66
CA ASN A 57 7.34 8.17 1.73
C ASN A 57 6.79 8.35 3.15
N LEU A 58 6.33 7.27 3.78
CA LEU A 58 5.79 7.32 5.15
C LEU A 58 6.88 7.49 6.20
N ALA A 59 8.03 6.83 6.04
CA ALA A 59 9.16 7.00 6.94
C ALA A 59 9.65 8.46 6.95
N SER A 60 9.61 9.14 5.79
CA SER A 60 9.92 10.56 5.65
C SER A 60 8.89 11.47 6.33
N ASN A 61 7.65 11.01 6.48
CA ASN A 61 6.56 11.67 7.20
C ASN A 61 6.48 11.27 8.69
N GLY A 62 7.53 10.62 9.21
CA GLY A 62 7.66 10.33 10.63
C GLY A 62 7.05 9.01 11.08
N TYR A 63 6.78 8.06 10.19
CA TYR A 63 6.34 6.71 10.55
C TYR A 63 7.52 5.74 10.72
N LEU A 64 7.32 4.71 11.55
CA LEU A 64 8.16 3.51 11.60
C LEU A 64 7.45 2.41 10.81
N VAL A 65 7.99 2.06 9.66
CA VAL A 65 7.35 1.13 8.72
C VAL A 65 8.02 -0.24 8.81
N ALA A 66 7.21 -1.29 8.89
CA ALA A 66 7.64 -2.68 8.76
C ALA A 66 6.95 -3.33 7.57
N GLY A 67 7.73 -3.73 6.57
CA GLY A 67 7.23 -4.60 5.51
C GLY A 67 7.24 -6.05 5.96
N VAL A 68 6.12 -6.75 5.78
CA VAL A 68 5.99 -8.18 6.04
C VAL A 68 6.04 -8.90 4.70
N THR A 69 6.94 -9.88 4.58
CA THR A 69 6.98 -10.76 3.39
C THR A 69 6.26 -12.06 3.76
N PRO A 70 5.13 -12.38 3.11
CA PRO A 70 4.33 -13.54 3.47
C PRO A 70 5.05 -14.82 3.04
N THR A 71 5.72 -15.48 3.99
CA THR A 71 6.55 -16.65 3.70
C THR A 71 5.69 -17.76 3.10
N TYR A 72 6.20 -18.46 2.09
CA TYR A 72 5.49 -19.49 1.30
C TYR A 72 4.31 -19.00 0.46
N SER A 73 3.97 -17.71 0.51
CA SER A 73 3.00 -17.07 -0.40
C SER A 73 3.72 -16.18 -1.42
N ALA A 74 4.76 -15.46 -0.97
CA ALA A 74 5.63 -14.70 -1.85
C ALA A 74 6.56 -15.61 -2.67
N ASN A 75 6.87 -15.18 -3.90
CA ASN A 75 7.77 -15.92 -4.82
C ASN A 75 9.18 -16.15 -4.25
N LEU A 76 9.66 -15.22 -3.41
CA LEU A 76 10.94 -15.32 -2.76
C LEU A 76 10.88 -14.70 -1.36
N THR A 77 11.23 -15.49 -0.36
CA THR A 77 11.59 -15.02 0.99
C THR A 77 12.97 -15.53 1.33
N VAL A 78 13.77 -14.76 2.07
CA VAL A 78 15.08 -15.22 2.59
C VAL A 78 15.01 -15.27 4.12
N LEU A 79 15.13 -16.48 4.68
CA LEU A 79 15.17 -16.72 6.12
C LEU A 79 16.47 -17.44 6.47
N ASN A 80 17.25 -16.86 7.39
CA ASN A 80 18.55 -17.40 7.81
C ASN A 80 19.50 -17.70 6.64
N GLY A 81 19.53 -16.81 5.65
CA GLY A 81 20.36 -16.96 4.45
C GLY A 81 19.85 -18.01 3.46
N GLN A 82 18.71 -18.64 3.72
CA GLN A 82 18.12 -19.64 2.83
C GLN A 82 16.88 -19.08 2.13
N THR A 83 16.76 -19.37 0.84
CA THR A 83 15.58 -19.03 0.08
C THR A 83 14.40 -19.93 0.47
N ARG A 84 13.20 -19.35 0.45
CA ARG A 84 11.91 -20.01 0.62
C ARG A 84 11.02 -19.53 -0.52
N SER A 85 10.53 -20.49 -1.30
CA SER A 85 9.64 -20.23 -2.42
C SER A 85 8.18 -20.37 -1.99
N ALA A 86 7.29 -19.91 -2.85
CA ALA A 86 5.87 -20.18 -2.69
C ALA A 86 5.58 -21.69 -2.66
N THR A 87 4.56 -22.08 -1.90
CA THR A 87 4.04 -23.45 -1.82
C THR A 87 2.55 -23.44 -2.09
N GLU A 88 1.97 -24.60 -2.44
CA GLU A 88 0.51 -24.70 -2.68
C GLU A 88 -0.32 -24.31 -1.43
N ALA A 89 0.24 -24.43 -0.22
CA ALA A 89 -0.46 -24.01 0.99
C ALA A 89 -0.55 -22.47 1.14
N GLY A 90 0.42 -21.72 0.59
CA GLY A 90 0.50 -20.26 0.63
C GLY A 90 0.12 -19.57 -0.68
N ASN A 91 0.10 -20.31 -1.79
CA ASN A 91 -0.39 -19.87 -3.09
C ASN A 91 -1.16 -21.05 -3.74
N PRO A 92 -2.42 -21.28 -3.32
CA PRO A 92 -3.21 -22.41 -3.76
C PRO A 92 -3.69 -22.21 -5.19
N LYS A 93 -3.77 -23.32 -5.95
CA LYS A 93 -4.25 -23.30 -7.34
C LYS A 93 -5.70 -22.85 -7.50
N SER A 94 -6.47 -22.83 -6.40
CA SER A 94 -7.81 -22.28 -6.38
C SER A 94 -7.83 -20.78 -6.71
N PHE A 95 -6.71 -20.06 -6.57
CA PHE A 95 -6.57 -18.67 -7.02
C PHE A 95 -6.40 -18.52 -8.55
N ASP A 96 -6.30 -19.61 -9.30
CA ASP A 96 -6.43 -19.59 -10.77
C ASP A 96 -7.92 -19.65 -11.21
N SER A 97 -8.87 -19.60 -10.27
CA SER A 97 -10.31 -19.61 -10.53
C SER A 97 -10.77 -18.37 -11.29
N ALA A 98 -11.81 -18.52 -12.11
CA ALA A 98 -12.48 -17.42 -12.80
C ALA A 98 -13.35 -16.55 -11.87
N ASP A 99 -13.56 -16.98 -10.63
CA ASP A 99 -14.21 -16.22 -9.55
C ASP A 99 -13.50 -16.58 -8.24
N LEU A 100 -12.80 -15.61 -7.65
CA LEU A 100 -12.02 -15.79 -6.44
C LEU A 100 -12.90 -15.78 -5.16
N HIS A 101 -14.15 -15.36 -5.29
CA HIS A 101 -15.15 -15.36 -4.22
C HIS A 101 -16.09 -16.56 -4.26
N ALA A 102 -15.73 -17.60 -5.02
CA ALA A 102 -16.52 -18.81 -5.16
C ALA A 102 -15.78 -20.07 -4.66
N GLY A 103 -16.54 -20.98 -4.05
CA GLY A 103 -16.09 -22.34 -3.73
C GLY A 103 -14.78 -22.38 -2.93
N GLN A 104 -13.81 -23.15 -3.45
CA GLN A 104 -12.53 -23.37 -2.78
C GLN A 104 -11.65 -22.11 -2.77
N ALA A 105 -11.76 -21.24 -3.78
CA ALA A 105 -10.98 -20.00 -3.85
C ALA A 105 -11.31 -19.06 -2.68
N GLN A 106 -12.61 -18.89 -2.39
CA GLN A 106 -13.07 -18.13 -1.23
C GLN A 106 -12.57 -18.73 0.09
N ALA A 107 -12.70 -20.06 0.25
CA ALA A 107 -12.26 -20.74 1.48
C ALA A 107 -10.75 -20.62 1.72
N ASP A 108 -9.95 -20.70 0.66
CA ASP A 108 -8.50 -20.51 0.74
C ASP A 108 -8.13 -19.05 0.99
N GLY A 109 -8.84 -18.10 0.37
CA GLY A 109 -8.69 -16.67 0.62
C GLY A 109 -8.96 -16.31 2.08
N ASP A 110 -10.08 -16.77 2.64
CA ASP A 110 -10.45 -16.54 4.04
C ASP A 110 -9.44 -17.16 5.03
N ARG A 111 -8.91 -18.34 4.70
CA ARG A 111 -7.86 -18.97 5.51
C ARG A 111 -6.56 -18.17 5.45
N LEU A 112 -6.10 -17.81 4.25
CA LEU A 112 -4.82 -17.15 4.05
C LEU A 112 -4.80 -15.71 4.57
N VAL A 113 -5.89 -14.97 4.41
CA VAL A 113 -5.99 -13.60 4.94
C VAL A 113 -5.89 -13.61 6.46
N GLY A 114 -6.43 -14.64 7.12
CA GLY A 114 -6.28 -14.83 8.57
C GLY A 114 -4.84 -15.07 9.01
N VAL A 115 -4.05 -15.80 8.19
CA VAL A 115 -2.61 -16.01 8.43
C VAL A 115 -1.84 -14.70 8.25
N TRP A 116 -2.04 -14.01 7.13
CA TRP A 116 -1.32 -12.75 6.85
C TRP A 116 -1.68 -11.67 7.86
N ALA A 117 -2.95 -11.57 8.27
CA ALA A 117 -3.39 -10.66 9.31
C ALA A 117 -2.73 -10.98 10.67
N ALA A 118 -2.49 -12.26 10.98
CA ALA A 118 -1.76 -12.65 12.19
C ALA A 118 -0.28 -12.26 12.12
N ASP A 119 0.36 -12.44 10.96
CA ASP A 119 1.74 -12.01 10.73
C ASP A 119 1.89 -10.50 10.83
N ASP A 120 0.94 -9.73 10.30
CA ASP A 120 0.88 -8.27 10.43
C ASP A 120 0.76 -7.84 11.90
N ARG A 121 -0.17 -8.44 12.66
CA ARG A 121 -0.30 -8.16 14.10
C ARG A 121 0.96 -8.54 14.88
N PHE A 122 1.63 -9.63 14.50
CA PHE A 122 2.90 -10.04 15.08
C PHE A 122 3.99 -9.00 14.80
N ALA A 123 4.15 -8.56 13.56
CA ALA A 123 5.12 -7.53 13.19
C ALA A 123 4.83 -6.20 13.90
N ALA A 124 3.57 -5.80 14.03
CA ALA A 124 3.17 -4.63 14.79
C ALA A 124 3.54 -4.76 16.29
N ALA A 125 3.38 -5.95 16.89
CA ALA A 125 3.82 -6.21 18.25
C ALA A 125 5.35 -6.15 18.41
N GLN A 126 6.11 -6.64 17.42
CA GLN A 126 7.57 -6.50 17.42
C GLN A 126 7.99 -5.03 17.33
N LEU A 127 7.33 -4.24 16.50
CA LEU A 127 7.60 -2.80 16.37
C LEU A 127 7.27 -2.04 17.65
N ALA A 128 6.15 -2.36 18.30
CA ALA A 128 5.78 -1.80 19.60
C ALA A 128 6.85 -2.08 20.66
N ALA A 129 7.46 -3.28 20.65
CA ALA A 129 8.52 -3.61 21.60
C ALA A 129 9.79 -2.75 21.44
N LEU A 130 10.03 -2.18 20.25
CA LEU A 130 11.15 -1.27 20.02
C LEU A 130 11.04 0.05 20.82
N ASP A 131 9.86 0.40 21.33
CA ASP A 131 9.68 1.57 22.20
C ASP A 131 10.31 1.40 23.59
N THR A 132 10.63 0.17 23.97
CA THR A 132 11.11 -0.15 25.34
C THR A 132 12.61 0.01 25.51
N ALA A 133 13.40 -0.13 24.43
CA ALA A 133 14.86 -0.13 24.50
C ALA A 133 15.53 0.20 23.16
N GLY A 134 16.77 0.68 23.23
CA GLY A 134 17.59 0.98 22.05
C GLY A 134 17.21 2.30 21.36
N ARG A 135 17.55 2.40 20.07
CA ARG A 135 17.46 3.66 19.30
C ARG A 135 16.04 4.19 19.08
N PHE A 136 15.02 3.39 19.37
CA PHE A 136 13.61 3.72 19.20
C PHE A 136 12.88 3.90 20.53
N ALA A 137 13.59 3.81 21.66
CA ALA A 137 12.98 3.90 22.98
C ALA A 137 12.33 5.27 23.21
N GLY A 138 11.06 5.28 23.64
CA GLY A 138 10.27 6.51 23.83
C GLY A 138 9.96 7.25 22.52
N HIS A 139 10.23 6.64 21.37
CA HIS A 139 10.02 7.21 20.05
C HIS A 139 9.06 6.36 19.23
N VAL A 140 8.32 5.41 19.82
CA VAL A 140 7.29 4.66 19.10
C VAL A 140 5.97 4.70 19.84
N ASP A 141 4.95 5.31 19.22
CA ASP A 141 3.59 5.28 19.75
C ASP A 141 2.95 3.92 19.45
N ALA A 142 3.24 2.95 20.33
CA ALA A 142 2.77 1.57 20.25
C ALA A 142 1.25 1.41 20.43
N ALA A 143 0.55 2.47 20.84
CA ALA A 143 -0.90 2.46 21.01
C ALA A 143 -1.66 2.72 19.70
N LYS A 144 -0.97 3.19 18.65
CA LYS A 144 -1.56 3.53 17.35
C LYS A 144 -0.85 2.83 16.21
N THR A 145 -1.43 1.72 15.76
CA THR A 145 -0.97 0.99 14.58
C THR A 145 -1.87 1.30 13.39
N VAL A 146 -1.26 1.57 12.23
CA VAL A 146 -2.01 1.66 10.96
C VAL A 146 -1.63 0.45 10.11
N TYR A 147 -2.62 -0.35 9.75
CA TYR A 147 -2.43 -1.50 8.87
C TYR A 147 -2.71 -1.12 7.43
N LEU A 148 -2.01 -1.71 6.49
CA LEU A 148 -2.35 -1.55 5.08
C LEU A 148 -1.70 -2.60 4.23
N GLY A 149 -2.11 -2.65 2.98
CA GLY A 149 -1.51 -3.53 2.04
C GLY A 149 -1.93 -3.20 0.63
N HIS A 150 -1.20 -3.78 -0.31
CA HIS A 150 -1.61 -3.86 -1.70
C HIS A 150 -2.12 -5.27 -1.99
N SER A 151 -3.11 -5.40 -2.88
CA SER A 151 -3.67 -6.68 -3.29
C SER A 151 -4.15 -7.48 -2.06
N PHE A 152 -3.81 -8.76 -1.98
CA PHE A 152 -4.14 -9.61 -0.82
C PHE A 152 -3.62 -9.06 0.53
N GLY A 153 -2.56 -8.24 0.50
CA GLY A 153 -2.09 -7.54 1.70
C GLY A 153 -3.09 -6.51 2.22
N GLY A 154 -3.87 -5.87 1.33
CA GLY A 154 -4.88 -4.90 1.73
C GLY A 154 -6.04 -5.57 2.47
N ALA A 155 -6.48 -6.74 2.00
CA ALA A 155 -7.41 -7.60 2.71
C ALA A 155 -6.87 -8.02 4.10
N ALA A 156 -5.59 -8.43 4.15
CA ALA A 156 -4.93 -8.80 5.41
C ALA A 156 -4.88 -7.63 6.40
N ALA A 157 -4.65 -6.41 5.92
CA ALA A 157 -4.65 -5.21 6.75
C ALA A 157 -6.01 -4.89 7.34
N LEU A 158 -7.08 -5.03 6.56
CA LEU A 158 -8.45 -4.87 7.05
C LEU A 158 -8.76 -5.89 8.15
N GLU A 159 -8.43 -7.17 7.94
CA GLU A 159 -8.66 -8.25 8.91
C GLU A 159 -7.75 -8.13 10.16
N ALA A 160 -6.51 -7.67 10.00
CA ALA A 160 -5.60 -7.37 11.11
C ALA A 160 -6.17 -6.26 11.98
N CYS A 161 -6.66 -5.17 11.36
CA CYS A 161 -7.24 -4.04 12.06
C CYS A 161 -8.54 -4.40 12.80
N ARG A 162 -9.35 -5.30 12.22
CA ARG A 162 -10.58 -5.79 12.85
C ARG A 162 -10.33 -6.42 14.22
N THR A 163 -9.18 -7.06 14.38
CA THR A 163 -8.85 -7.90 15.54
C THR A 163 -7.77 -7.31 16.45
N ASP A 164 -7.04 -6.28 16.02
CA ASP A 164 -6.07 -5.57 16.86
C ASP A 164 -6.70 -4.34 17.54
N PRO A 165 -6.85 -4.31 18.87
CA PRO A 165 -7.39 -3.15 19.58
C PRO A 165 -6.53 -1.90 19.44
N ARG A 166 -5.23 -2.02 19.10
CA ARG A 166 -4.31 -0.90 18.84
C ARG A 166 -4.47 -0.31 17.44
N CYS A 167 -5.31 -0.91 16.59
CA CYS A 167 -5.54 -0.38 15.26
C CYS A 167 -6.19 1.01 15.33
N ALA A 168 -5.53 1.98 14.70
CA ALA A 168 -6.02 3.32 14.48
C ALA A 168 -6.80 3.43 13.15
N GLY A 169 -6.44 2.65 12.13
CA GLY A 169 -7.13 2.56 10.85
C GLY A 169 -6.44 1.58 9.90
N ALA A 170 -7.12 1.23 8.81
CA ALA A 170 -6.59 0.31 7.79
C ALA A 170 -6.69 0.87 6.36
N ALA A 171 -5.71 0.58 5.49
CA ALA A 171 -5.80 0.95 4.07
C ALA A 171 -5.59 -0.24 3.11
N ASP A 172 -6.45 -0.35 2.11
CA ASP A 172 -6.42 -1.38 1.08
C ASP A 172 -6.14 -0.73 -0.27
N LEU A 173 -5.01 -1.09 -0.89
CA LEU A 173 -4.63 -0.67 -2.23
C LEU A 173 -4.99 -1.81 -3.19
N ASP A 174 -6.08 -1.63 -3.92
CA ASP A 174 -6.55 -2.51 -4.99
C ASP A 174 -6.68 -4.00 -4.61
N GLY A 175 -7.02 -4.28 -3.35
CA GLY A 175 -7.13 -5.64 -2.81
C GLY A 175 -8.53 -6.23 -2.85
N THR A 176 -8.62 -7.45 -3.39
CA THR A 176 -9.80 -8.29 -3.22
C THR A 176 -9.97 -8.66 -1.76
N GLN A 177 -11.11 -8.32 -1.14
CA GLN A 177 -11.27 -8.46 0.31
C GLN A 177 -11.71 -9.85 0.75
N TYR A 178 -11.13 -10.34 1.85
CA TYR A 178 -11.43 -11.66 2.43
C TYR A 178 -11.58 -11.57 3.94
N GLY A 179 -12.04 -12.67 4.53
CA GLY A 179 -12.08 -12.85 5.97
C GLY A 179 -13.33 -12.29 6.61
N ALA A 180 -13.41 -12.43 7.93
CA ALA A 180 -14.58 -12.04 8.70
C ALA A 180 -14.87 -10.52 8.63
N VAL A 181 -13.86 -9.69 8.34
CA VAL A 181 -14.02 -8.25 8.13
C VAL A 181 -15.00 -7.89 7.01
N VAL A 182 -15.16 -8.73 5.98
CA VAL A 182 -16.12 -8.50 4.90
C VAL A 182 -17.57 -8.45 5.43
N HIS A 183 -17.89 -9.26 6.43
CA HIS A 183 -19.25 -9.38 6.95
C HIS A 183 -19.49 -8.62 8.25
N SER A 184 -18.45 -8.44 9.05
CA SER A 184 -18.52 -7.67 10.31
C SER A 184 -18.20 -6.19 10.12
N GLY A 185 -17.60 -5.83 8.99
CA GLY A 185 -17.13 -4.49 8.73
C GLY A 185 -15.95 -4.09 9.63
N LEU A 186 -15.57 -2.82 9.52
CA LEU A 186 -14.59 -2.21 10.41
C LEU A 186 -15.26 -1.08 11.19
N GLY A 187 -15.10 -1.10 12.52
CA GLY A 187 -15.47 0.02 13.39
C GLY A 187 -14.39 1.12 13.45
N LYS A 188 -13.20 0.84 12.91
CA LYS A 188 -12.10 1.78 12.73
C LYS A 188 -12.17 2.41 11.34
N PRO A 189 -11.56 3.59 11.12
CA PRO A 189 -11.50 4.20 9.80
C PRO A 189 -10.80 3.30 8.78
N MET A 190 -11.29 3.29 7.55
CA MET A 190 -10.69 2.57 6.42
C MET A 190 -10.46 3.47 5.20
N LEU A 191 -9.42 3.19 4.44
CA LEU A 191 -9.11 3.81 3.15
C LEU A 191 -9.01 2.73 2.07
N LEU A 192 -9.83 2.82 1.03
CA LEU A 192 -9.75 1.95 -0.15
C LEU A 192 -9.28 2.81 -1.34
N ILE A 193 -8.19 2.42 -2.00
CA ILE A 193 -7.72 3.05 -3.24
C ILE A 193 -7.61 1.94 -4.29
N ALA A 194 -8.24 2.11 -5.44
CA ALA A 194 -8.26 1.08 -6.46
C ALA A 194 -7.87 1.62 -7.84
N GLY A 195 -7.47 0.74 -8.76
CA GLY A 195 -7.33 1.11 -10.17
C GLY A 195 -8.67 1.47 -10.80
N GLY A 196 -8.68 2.24 -11.88
CA GLY A 196 -9.92 2.78 -12.48
C GLY A 196 -10.96 1.74 -12.92
N ASN A 197 -10.54 0.49 -13.20
CA ASN A 197 -11.44 -0.60 -13.59
C ASN A 197 -11.78 -1.57 -12.45
N SER A 198 -11.24 -1.35 -11.25
CA SER A 198 -11.37 -2.28 -10.13
C SER A 198 -12.67 -2.09 -9.36
N CYS A 199 -13.23 -3.19 -8.87
CA CYS A 199 -14.51 -3.22 -8.17
C CYS A 199 -14.38 -3.16 -6.64
N VAL A 200 -13.16 -3.14 -6.11
CA VAL A 200 -12.87 -3.31 -4.68
C VAL A 200 -13.27 -2.10 -3.82
N THR A 201 -13.63 -0.96 -4.44
CA THR A 201 -14.19 0.23 -3.77
C THR A 201 -15.72 0.22 -3.69
N GLY A 202 -16.39 -0.82 -4.19
CA GLY A 202 -17.86 -0.92 -4.19
C GLY A 202 -18.54 -0.20 -5.37
N THR A 203 -17.76 0.34 -6.29
CA THR A 203 -18.17 1.09 -7.48
C THR A 203 -17.39 0.62 -8.70
N CYS A 204 -18.05 0.03 -9.69
CA CYS A 204 -17.44 -0.30 -10.98
C CYS A 204 -18.53 -0.68 -12.01
N ARG A 205 -18.12 -0.96 -13.24
CA ARG A 205 -18.94 -1.66 -14.24
C ARG A 205 -18.41 -3.08 -14.43
N PRO A 206 -18.97 -4.09 -13.75
CA PRO A 206 -18.40 -5.43 -13.75
C PRO A 206 -18.46 -6.06 -15.15
N GLN A 207 -17.33 -6.61 -15.61
CA GLN A 207 -17.15 -7.28 -16.90
C GLN A 207 -17.04 -8.80 -16.76
N SER A 208 -16.75 -9.30 -15.57
CA SER A 208 -16.57 -10.73 -15.29
C SER A 208 -17.47 -11.25 -14.15
N ALA A 209 -17.41 -12.56 -13.87
CA ALA A 209 -18.05 -13.12 -12.67
C ALA A 209 -17.32 -12.67 -11.40
N ASP A 210 -16.00 -12.71 -11.42
CA ASP A 210 -15.12 -12.19 -10.36
C ASP A 210 -15.45 -10.73 -10.03
N ASP A 211 -15.55 -9.85 -11.03
CA ASP A 211 -15.88 -8.43 -10.83
C ASP A 211 -17.24 -8.24 -10.10
N LYS A 212 -18.24 -9.06 -10.45
CA LYS A 212 -19.56 -9.01 -9.79
C LYS A 212 -19.43 -9.42 -8.33
N SER A 213 -18.66 -10.47 -8.07
CA SER A 213 -18.44 -10.97 -6.72
C SER A 213 -17.61 -9.98 -5.91
N SER A 214 -16.51 -9.42 -6.44
CA SER A 214 -15.71 -8.38 -5.79
C SER A 214 -16.52 -7.11 -5.51
N LEU A 215 -17.37 -6.69 -6.45
CA LEU A 215 -18.29 -5.57 -6.23
C LEU A 215 -19.27 -5.85 -5.07
N ALA A 216 -19.81 -7.08 -5.00
CA ALA A 216 -20.69 -7.50 -3.92
C ALA A 216 -19.96 -7.57 -2.58
N THR A 217 -18.74 -8.13 -2.56
CA THR A 217 -17.85 -8.22 -1.39
C THR A 217 -17.51 -6.83 -0.85
N ALA A 218 -17.05 -5.90 -1.69
CA ALA A 218 -16.72 -4.54 -1.28
C ALA A 218 -17.93 -3.80 -0.70
N ARG A 219 -19.11 -3.97 -1.31
CA ARG A 219 -20.36 -3.41 -0.77
C ARG A 219 -20.77 -4.04 0.56
N ALA A 220 -20.56 -5.34 0.74
CA ALA A 220 -20.83 -6.01 2.01
C ALA A 220 -19.93 -5.44 3.12
N LEU A 221 -18.62 -5.32 2.86
CA LEU A 221 -17.66 -4.71 3.78
C LEU A 221 -18.09 -3.28 4.18
N LEU A 222 -18.37 -2.44 3.18
CA LEU A 222 -18.74 -1.04 3.38
C LEU A 222 -20.10 -0.87 4.09
N SER A 223 -21.02 -1.82 3.91
CA SER A 223 -22.34 -1.80 4.54
C SER A 223 -22.31 -2.33 5.98
N ALA A 224 -21.40 -3.26 6.28
CA ALA A 224 -21.23 -3.79 7.62
C ALA A 224 -20.38 -2.86 8.52
N GLY A 225 -19.54 -2.01 7.92
CA GLY A 225 -18.68 -1.07 8.64
C GLY A 225 -19.45 0.02 9.38
N THR A 226 -18.97 0.37 10.58
CA THR A 226 -19.48 1.50 11.38
C THR A 226 -18.47 2.64 11.49
N GLY A 227 -17.22 2.42 11.08
CA GLY A 227 -16.19 3.45 11.00
C GLY A 227 -16.25 4.24 9.69
N PRO A 228 -15.61 5.42 9.63
CA PRO A 228 -15.47 6.19 8.40
C PRO A 228 -14.79 5.39 7.29
N ALA A 229 -15.24 5.53 6.05
CA ALA A 229 -14.63 4.91 4.89
C ALA A 229 -14.38 5.94 3.79
N TRP A 230 -13.14 6.03 3.31
CA TRP A 230 -12.80 6.78 2.11
C TRP A 230 -12.48 5.82 0.98
N CYS A 231 -13.07 6.05 -0.19
CA CYS A 231 -12.90 5.20 -1.36
C CYS A 231 -12.51 6.06 -2.56
N TYR A 232 -11.40 5.72 -3.22
CA TYR A 232 -10.87 6.44 -4.36
C TYR A 232 -10.53 5.48 -5.51
N GLN A 233 -10.72 5.94 -6.74
CA GLN A 233 -10.20 5.28 -7.93
C GLN A 233 -9.13 6.16 -8.58
N LEU A 234 -8.05 5.52 -9.03
CA LEU A 234 -6.96 6.18 -9.74
C LEU A 234 -7.07 5.85 -11.23
N ASP A 235 -7.42 6.85 -12.02
CA ASP A 235 -7.60 6.76 -13.47
C ASP A 235 -6.31 6.36 -14.16
N GLY A 236 -6.42 5.36 -15.03
CA GLY A 236 -5.29 4.84 -15.78
C GLY A 236 -4.29 4.03 -14.95
N ALA A 237 -4.55 3.80 -13.66
CA ALA A 237 -3.82 2.81 -12.88
C ALA A 237 -4.44 1.42 -13.05
N GLU A 238 -3.57 0.42 -13.14
CA GLU A 238 -3.89 -1.00 -12.99
C GLU A 238 -3.21 -1.54 -11.71
N HIS A 239 -3.43 -2.83 -11.45
CA HIS A 239 -3.09 -3.48 -10.18
C HIS A 239 -1.65 -3.20 -9.72
N PHE A 240 -0.65 -3.32 -10.59
CA PHE A 240 0.75 -3.17 -10.17
C PHE A 240 1.26 -1.72 -10.08
N ASP A 241 0.47 -0.72 -10.45
CA ASP A 241 0.86 0.69 -10.32
C ASP A 241 0.92 1.17 -8.85
N PHE A 242 0.35 0.40 -7.92
CA PHE A 242 0.45 0.63 -6.46
C PHE A 242 1.70 0.02 -5.82
N SER A 243 2.65 -0.46 -6.62
CA SER A 243 3.92 -1.04 -6.20
C SER A 243 5.10 -0.39 -6.91
N ASP A 244 6.32 -0.67 -6.47
CA ASP A 244 7.54 -0.14 -7.11
C ASP A 244 7.66 -0.59 -8.59
N TYR A 245 6.90 -1.60 -9.04
CA TYR A 245 6.82 -1.98 -10.46
C TYR A 245 6.32 -0.85 -11.36
N GLY A 246 5.47 0.05 -10.87
CA GLY A 246 5.04 1.22 -11.64
C GLY A 246 6.21 2.11 -12.07
N ALA A 247 7.23 2.24 -11.20
CA ALA A 247 8.41 3.05 -11.46
C ALA A 247 9.48 2.34 -12.31
N TYR A 248 9.35 1.03 -12.54
CA TYR A 248 10.33 0.27 -13.31
C TYR A 248 10.10 0.43 -14.81
N TYR A 249 11.18 0.63 -15.55
CA TYR A 249 11.12 0.58 -17.01
C TYR A 249 11.04 -0.87 -17.50
N PHE A 250 9.90 -1.22 -18.06
CA PHE A 250 9.70 -2.47 -18.79
C PHE A 250 9.55 -2.17 -20.29
N ALA A 251 10.42 -2.74 -21.12
CA ALA A 251 10.30 -2.63 -22.57
C ALA A 251 9.10 -3.45 -23.09
N ALA A 252 8.52 -3.04 -24.21
CA ALA A 252 7.58 -3.90 -24.95
C ALA A 252 8.29 -5.17 -25.45
N PRO A 253 7.63 -6.35 -25.47
CA PRO A 253 6.24 -6.60 -25.08
C PRO A 253 6.05 -6.96 -23.59
N LEU A 254 7.11 -6.96 -22.77
CA LEU A 254 7.01 -7.35 -21.36
C LEU A 254 6.07 -6.44 -20.57
N ARG A 255 6.07 -5.13 -20.83
CA ARG A 255 5.15 -4.19 -20.17
C ARG A 255 3.68 -4.59 -20.32
N SER A 256 3.28 -5.02 -21.53
CA SER A 256 1.88 -5.42 -21.79
C SER A 256 1.48 -6.75 -21.16
N GLN A 257 2.42 -7.49 -20.56
CA GLN A 257 2.13 -8.71 -19.81
C GLN A 257 1.93 -8.45 -18.31
N LEU A 258 2.22 -7.24 -17.84
CA LEU A 258 2.01 -6.80 -16.47
C LEU A 258 0.72 -5.99 -16.42
N ALA A 259 -0.01 -6.11 -15.32
CA ALA A 259 -1.16 -5.25 -15.01
C ALA A 259 -0.67 -3.85 -14.61
N LEU A 260 -0.04 -3.14 -15.56
CA LEU A 260 0.44 -1.77 -15.44
C LEU A 260 -0.32 -0.92 -16.45
N GLY A 261 -1.03 0.07 -15.94
CA GLY A 261 -1.90 0.92 -16.74
C GLY A 261 -1.15 2.00 -17.53
N PRO A 262 -1.89 2.86 -18.25
CA PRO A 262 -1.31 3.98 -18.99
C PRO A 262 -0.82 5.15 -18.11
N ILE A 263 -1.11 5.15 -16.80
CA ILE A 263 -0.61 6.18 -15.89
C ILE A 263 0.92 6.14 -15.78
N ASP A 264 1.53 7.29 -15.58
CA ASP A 264 2.93 7.39 -15.18
C ASP A 264 3.12 6.82 -13.76
N GLY A 265 4.02 5.86 -13.59
CA GLY A 265 4.16 5.14 -12.32
C GLY A 265 4.67 6.00 -11.16
N ASP A 266 5.54 6.98 -11.44
CA ASP A 266 5.98 7.95 -10.42
C ASP A 266 4.79 8.79 -9.94
N THR A 267 3.90 9.16 -10.86
CA THR A 267 2.64 9.84 -10.54
C THR A 267 1.74 8.95 -9.70
N ALA A 268 1.53 7.69 -10.08
CA ALA A 268 0.70 6.75 -9.31
C ALA A 268 1.19 6.56 -7.87
N LEU A 269 2.51 6.35 -7.69
CA LEU A 269 3.13 6.22 -6.37
C LEU A 269 3.08 7.52 -5.55
N THR A 270 3.26 8.67 -6.20
CA THR A 270 3.17 9.99 -5.55
C THR A 270 1.77 10.24 -5.00
N VAL A 271 0.75 10.01 -5.81
CA VAL A 271 -0.66 10.20 -5.42
C VAL A 271 -1.03 9.22 -4.30
N THR A 272 -0.72 7.94 -4.49
CA THR A 272 -0.99 6.89 -3.50
C THR A 272 -0.31 7.19 -2.16
N GLY A 273 0.97 7.58 -2.18
CA GLY A 273 1.73 7.96 -0.99
C GLY A 273 1.13 9.17 -0.26
N ALA A 274 0.63 10.17 -1.00
CA ALA A 274 -0.02 11.34 -0.41
C ALA A 274 -1.31 10.97 0.33
N TYR A 275 -2.19 10.17 -0.28
CA TYR A 275 -3.42 9.71 0.36
C TYR A 275 -3.15 8.79 1.55
N LEU A 276 -2.18 7.88 1.45
CA LEU A 276 -1.77 7.03 2.56
C LEU A 276 -1.21 7.84 3.74
N THR A 277 -0.45 8.90 3.47
CA THR A 277 0.09 9.78 4.50
C THR A 277 -1.02 10.59 5.14
N ALA A 278 -1.91 11.20 4.35
CA ALA A 278 -3.06 11.95 4.87
C ALA A 278 -3.96 11.05 5.74
N PHE A 279 -4.24 9.83 5.30
CA PHE A 279 -5.00 8.87 6.10
C PHE A 279 -4.29 8.48 7.39
N ALA A 280 -3.00 8.14 7.32
CA ALA A 280 -2.23 7.81 8.52
C ALA A 280 -2.19 8.98 9.51
N ASP A 281 -2.03 10.21 9.01
CA ASP A 281 -2.02 11.44 9.81
C ASP A 281 -3.37 11.66 10.46
N HIS A 282 -4.47 11.55 9.71
CA HIS A 282 -5.83 11.66 10.24
C HIS A 282 -6.08 10.68 11.38
N VAL A 283 -5.83 9.38 11.17
CA VAL A 283 -6.19 8.35 12.16
C VAL A 283 -5.25 8.34 13.37
N THR A 284 -4.01 8.82 13.22
CA THR A 284 -3.03 8.78 14.32
C THR A 284 -2.83 10.11 15.04
N ARG A 285 -3.09 11.26 14.41
CA ARG A 285 -2.97 12.60 15.01
C ARG A 285 -4.33 13.22 15.32
N GLY A 286 -5.38 12.79 14.61
CA GLY A 286 -6.66 13.48 14.60
C GLY A 286 -6.59 14.80 13.83
N GLY A 287 -7.75 15.40 13.59
CA GLY A 287 -7.90 16.66 12.85
C GLY A 287 -8.41 16.45 11.42
N PRO A 288 -8.95 17.51 10.80
CA PRO A 288 -9.37 17.46 9.41
C PRO A 288 -8.17 17.23 8.50
N GLU A 289 -8.34 16.40 7.48
CA GLU A 289 -7.32 16.18 6.46
C GLU A 289 -7.91 16.56 5.11
N THR A 290 -7.50 17.73 4.60
CA THR A 290 -8.11 18.32 3.41
C THR A 290 -8.07 17.39 2.20
N LEU A 291 -7.04 16.54 2.09
CA LEU A 291 -6.94 15.57 0.99
C LEU A 291 -8.00 14.46 1.08
N LEU A 292 -8.46 14.12 2.28
CA LEU A 292 -9.51 13.11 2.51
C LEU A 292 -10.92 13.70 2.52
N ASP A 293 -11.05 14.95 2.94
CA ASP A 293 -12.34 15.61 3.14
C ASP A 293 -12.80 16.40 1.90
N ASP A 294 -11.89 16.78 0.99
CA ASP A 294 -12.26 17.50 -0.23
C ASP A 294 -12.85 16.53 -1.26
N PRO A 295 -14.12 16.69 -1.67
CA PRO A 295 -14.71 15.89 -2.74
C PRO A 295 -14.02 16.13 -4.10
N ARG A 296 -13.14 17.12 -4.21
CA ARG A 296 -12.30 17.38 -5.37
C ARG A 296 -10.84 17.18 -4.98
N SER A 297 -10.26 16.08 -5.43
CA SER A 297 -8.83 15.84 -5.25
C SER A 297 -8.01 16.93 -5.97
N PRO A 298 -6.90 17.43 -5.38
CA PRO A 298 -5.94 18.26 -6.09
C PRO A 298 -5.11 17.45 -7.10
N TYR A 299 -5.18 16.11 -7.06
CA TYR A 299 -4.50 15.22 -7.98
C TYR A 299 -5.41 14.89 -9.17
N PRO A 300 -5.02 15.26 -10.40
CA PRO A 300 -5.74 14.83 -11.60
C PRO A 300 -5.79 13.30 -11.66
N GLY A 301 -6.95 12.74 -12.01
CA GLY A 301 -7.15 11.31 -12.15
C GLY A 301 -7.48 10.56 -10.84
N ILE A 302 -7.65 11.25 -9.71
CA ILE A 302 -8.31 10.65 -8.54
C ILE A 302 -9.81 10.94 -8.60
N GLU A 303 -10.59 9.88 -8.72
CA GLU A 303 -12.04 9.92 -8.61
C GLU A 303 -12.47 9.56 -7.18
N VAL A 304 -13.24 10.44 -6.55
CA VAL A 304 -13.80 10.22 -5.21
C VAL A 304 -15.07 9.39 -5.32
N GLN A 305 -15.02 8.16 -4.82
CA GLN A 305 -16.16 7.24 -4.82
C GLN A 305 -16.98 7.35 -3.53
N ARG A 306 -16.30 7.62 -2.40
CA ARG A 306 -16.90 7.83 -1.07
C ARG A 306 -16.01 8.72 -0.20
N THR A 307 -16.63 9.66 0.52
CA THR A 307 -16.01 10.45 1.61
C THR A 307 -16.59 10.00 2.95
N GLY A 308 -15.80 10.06 4.04
CA GLY A 308 -15.98 9.39 5.35
C GLY A 308 -17.24 9.65 6.20
N HIS A 309 -18.43 9.59 5.61
CA HIS A 309 -19.73 9.56 6.29
C HIS A 309 -20.49 8.24 6.02
#